data_AF-A0A497KQZ1-F1
#
_entry.id   AF-A0A497KQZ1-F1
#
_cell.length_a   1.000
_cell.length_b   1.000
_cell.length_c   1.000
_cell.angle_alpha   90.00
_cell.angle_beta   90.00
_cell.angle_gamma   90.00
#
_symmetry.space_group_name_H-M   'P 1'
#
loop_
_entity.id
_entity.type
_entity.pdbx_description
1 polymer ?
#
loop_
_entity_poly.entity_id
_entity_poly.type
_entity_poly.pdbx_seq_one_letter_code
_entity_poly.pdbx_strand_id
1 'polypeptide(L)'
;LKVLVVSKVQAGFGNTVVAEGYLNVPCLGDEKDSPEIFARDIITAGRQVNNPKLVKIFTEEAKNLVQDLKRLGVKFNEKNGKPVLMTIPGHSYPRTVSTVGMGRGLTQPLYNYALNLGVQFKDRVLITKILRNDKKVIGAIGVDREGKIYVFNAKSIVLATGGAGWMYARSNNPGGMTGDGYALAYDLGLPLVGMEFVQFYPTYVFEKGVRVLVIYEKLVVQGATLRNSLGEDVIAKRGLTPSKVTRDVLSRILMMEILEGHGKDGLIELDLTTLNRKAVEDYLQVLSKRGFPVKKERVKVSPAAHFFMGGIKIDESCQTGLEGLYAVGEVVGGIHGANRLGGNALSEVFIFGRIAGKNAASKALEEELVEIEKEKISVEVERLEEILNQPGKESLVEVQQKLRETMWYKVGIVRNEESLNEALNELKTIEERIKNVRIENFFDLVRLLEIENMIKVGSVVSMAALHRKESRGSHYRTDYPEEEKGWIKNIIILQKNGKTTISTEDIPT
;
A
#
# COMPACT_ATOMS: atom_id res chain seq x y z
N LEU A 1 -0.77 -30.53 -2.64
CA LEU A 1 0.04 -29.50 -3.35
C LEU A 1 1.21 -29.10 -2.47
N LYS A 2 2.42 -28.93 -3.03
CA LYS A 2 3.54 -28.32 -2.30
C LYS A 2 3.46 -26.81 -2.48
N VAL A 3 3.44 -26.06 -1.38
CA VAL A 3 3.30 -24.60 -1.39
C VAL A 3 4.50 -23.98 -0.69
N LEU A 4 5.08 -22.96 -1.33
CA LEU A 4 6.18 -22.17 -0.81
C LEU A 4 5.77 -20.69 -0.77
N VAL A 5 6.00 -20.04 0.37
CA VAL A 5 5.88 -18.59 0.53
C VAL A 5 7.29 -18.00 0.55
N VAL A 6 7.59 -17.13 -0.40
CA VAL A 6 8.86 -16.41 -0.48
C VAL A 6 8.65 -14.96 -0.07
N SER A 7 9.54 -14.41 0.75
CA SER A 7 9.50 -13.02 1.18
C SER A 7 10.90 -12.45 1.27
N LYS A 8 11.07 -11.17 0.94
CA LYS A 8 12.33 -10.44 1.15
C LYS A 8 12.55 -10.01 2.60
N VAL A 9 11.53 -10.16 3.44
CA VAL A 9 11.62 -10.02 4.90
C VAL A 9 11.30 -11.38 5.52
N GLN A 10 10.92 -11.39 6.81
CA GLN A 10 10.39 -12.61 7.43
C GLN A 10 9.06 -12.99 6.75
N ALA A 11 9.01 -14.17 6.13
CA ALA A 11 7.81 -14.64 5.45
C ALA A 11 6.69 -14.89 6.46
N GLY A 12 5.47 -14.49 6.09
CA GLY A 12 4.31 -14.46 7.00
C GLY A 12 4.22 -13.20 7.87
N PHE A 13 5.24 -12.33 7.91
CA PHE A 13 5.28 -11.15 8.79
C PHE A 13 5.66 -9.88 8.01
N GLY A 14 4.80 -9.46 7.08
CA GLY A 14 4.93 -8.21 6.31
C GLY A 14 4.32 -6.98 7.01
N ASN A 15 3.97 -5.96 6.21
CA ASN A 15 3.33 -4.71 6.67
C ASN A 15 2.07 -4.95 7.52
N THR A 16 1.34 -6.04 7.26
CA THR A 16 0.15 -6.42 8.02
C THR A 16 0.38 -6.47 9.53
N VAL A 17 1.58 -6.81 10.01
CA VAL A 17 1.89 -6.92 11.45
C VAL A 17 1.69 -5.59 12.19
N VAL A 18 1.95 -4.46 11.53
CA VAL A 18 1.85 -3.12 12.14
C VAL A 18 0.47 -2.47 11.93
N ALA A 19 -0.46 -3.15 11.27
CA ALA A 19 -1.84 -2.67 11.13
C ALA A 19 -2.58 -2.74 12.48
N GLU A 20 -3.60 -1.91 12.66
CA GLU A 20 -4.45 -1.89 13.86
C GLU A 20 -5.33 -3.16 14.02
N GLY A 21 -5.35 -4.04 13.01
CA GLY A 21 -6.12 -5.29 13.05
C GLY A 21 -7.62 -5.09 12.84
N TYR A 22 -8.01 -4.06 12.07
CA TYR A 22 -9.41 -3.76 11.76
C TYR A 22 -9.87 -4.46 10.48
N LEU A 23 -11.00 -5.15 10.55
CA LEU A 23 -11.64 -5.82 9.41
C LEU A 23 -13.12 -5.43 9.34
N ASN A 24 -13.60 -5.10 8.15
CA ASN A 24 -15.02 -4.83 7.90
C ASN A 24 -15.75 -6.10 7.48
N VAL A 25 -16.89 -6.35 8.14
CA VAL A 25 -17.71 -7.56 8.00
C VAL A 25 -19.18 -7.16 8.07
N PRO A 26 -19.88 -7.09 6.92
CA PRO A 26 -21.29 -6.71 6.91
C PRO A 26 -22.16 -7.76 7.62
N CYS A 27 -23.37 -7.37 8.01
CA CYS A 27 -24.38 -8.24 8.63
C CYS A 27 -24.03 -8.79 10.04
N LEU A 28 -22.97 -8.28 10.68
CA LEU A 28 -22.52 -8.81 11.98
C LEU A 28 -23.25 -8.18 13.18
N GLY A 29 -23.80 -6.97 13.01
CA GLY A 29 -24.38 -6.18 14.10
C GLY A 29 -25.82 -5.76 13.88
N ASP A 30 -26.05 -4.99 12.82
CA ASP A 30 -27.36 -4.46 12.47
C ASP A 30 -28.00 -5.34 11.38
N GLU A 31 -29.25 -5.74 11.59
CA GLU A 31 -30.02 -6.57 10.64
C GLU A 31 -30.27 -5.86 9.30
N LYS A 32 -30.18 -4.52 9.28
CA LYS A 32 -30.30 -3.72 8.06
C LYS A 32 -28.97 -3.57 7.33
N ASP A 33 -27.84 -3.94 7.92
CA ASP A 33 -26.56 -3.92 7.21
C ASP A 33 -26.48 -5.10 6.22
N SER A 34 -25.94 -4.82 5.04
CA SER A 34 -25.93 -5.77 3.93
C SER A 34 -24.70 -5.56 3.04
N PRO A 35 -24.25 -6.58 2.28
CA PRO A 35 -23.19 -6.41 1.30
C PRO A 35 -23.50 -5.33 0.29
N GLU A 36 -24.76 -5.16 -0.10
CA GLU A 36 -25.18 -4.16 -1.07
C GLU A 36 -24.98 -2.75 -0.52
N ILE A 37 -25.32 -2.52 0.76
CA ILE A 37 -25.06 -1.24 1.42
C ILE A 37 -23.56 -1.04 1.63
N PHE A 38 -22.83 -2.09 2.02
CA PHE A 38 -21.38 -2.01 2.15
C PHE A 38 -20.70 -1.71 0.81
N ALA A 39 -21.16 -2.30 -0.29
CA ALA A 39 -20.69 -2.03 -1.65
C ALA A 39 -20.95 -0.59 -2.04
N ARG A 40 -22.14 -0.06 -1.73
CA ARG A 40 -22.47 1.36 -1.94
C ARG A 40 -21.52 2.28 -1.16
N ASP A 41 -21.21 1.97 0.09
CA ASP A 41 -20.24 2.74 0.90
C ASP A 41 -18.86 2.74 0.21
N ILE A 42 -18.40 1.58 -0.27
CA ILE A 42 -17.11 1.44 -0.97
C ILE A 42 -17.08 2.22 -2.28
N ILE A 43 -18.12 2.11 -3.10
CA ILE A 43 -18.22 2.83 -4.39
C ILE A 43 -18.30 4.34 -4.17
N THR A 44 -19.04 4.77 -3.14
CA THR A 44 -19.13 6.19 -2.76
C THR A 44 -17.75 6.72 -2.34
N ALA A 45 -17.05 5.98 -1.47
CA ALA A 45 -15.73 6.36 -1.01
C ALA A 45 -14.70 6.36 -2.16
N GLY A 46 -14.75 5.35 -3.03
CA GLY A 46 -13.89 5.21 -4.20
C GLY A 46 -14.25 6.15 -5.35
N ARG A 47 -15.23 7.04 -5.17
CA ARG A 47 -15.63 8.08 -6.14
C ARG A 47 -15.98 7.52 -7.52
N GLN A 48 -16.65 6.36 -7.53
CA GLN A 48 -17.19 5.70 -8.73
C GLN A 48 -16.13 5.15 -9.72
N VAL A 49 -14.84 5.16 -9.38
CA VAL A 49 -13.79 4.54 -10.21
C VAL A 49 -13.39 3.15 -9.73
N ASN A 50 -14.23 2.53 -8.92
CA ASN A 50 -14.10 1.13 -8.50
C ASN A 50 -14.51 0.18 -9.63
N ASN A 51 -13.96 -1.03 -9.67
CA ASN A 51 -14.51 -2.14 -10.44
C ASN A 51 -15.69 -2.74 -9.65
N PRO A 52 -16.95 -2.57 -10.09
CA PRO A 52 -18.12 -3.00 -9.31
C PRO A 52 -18.19 -4.52 -9.13
N LYS A 53 -17.64 -5.31 -10.06
CA LYS A 53 -17.61 -6.77 -9.94
C LYS A 53 -16.70 -7.22 -8.79
N LEU A 54 -15.51 -6.62 -8.69
CA LEU A 54 -14.60 -6.92 -7.58
C LEU A 54 -15.16 -6.42 -6.24
N VAL A 55 -15.82 -5.25 -6.21
CA VAL A 55 -16.50 -4.76 -5.00
C VAL A 55 -17.63 -5.70 -4.57
N LYS A 56 -18.42 -6.21 -5.51
CA LYS A 56 -19.48 -7.18 -5.23
C LYS A 56 -18.91 -8.45 -4.58
N ILE A 57 -17.90 -9.07 -5.22
CA ILE A 57 -17.21 -10.24 -4.67
C ILE A 57 -16.69 -9.95 -3.26
N PHE A 58 -16.00 -8.82 -3.08
CA PHE A 58 -15.43 -8.45 -1.80
C PHE A 58 -16.50 -8.39 -0.70
N THR A 59 -17.62 -7.71 -0.95
CA THR A 59 -18.65 -7.45 0.05
C THR A 59 -19.51 -8.67 0.35
N GLU A 60 -19.81 -9.50 -0.65
CA GLU A 60 -20.53 -10.76 -0.47
C GLU A 60 -19.72 -11.77 0.35
N GLU A 61 -18.45 -11.96 0.00
CA GLU A 61 -17.55 -12.88 0.68
C GLU A 61 -17.22 -12.42 2.11
N ALA A 62 -17.22 -11.10 2.37
CA ALA A 62 -16.91 -10.54 3.67
C ALA A 62 -17.89 -10.96 4.79
N LYS A 63 -19.13 -11.35 4.46
CA LYS A 63 -20.13 -11.82 5.44
C LYS A 63 -19.59 -12.93 6.36
N ASN A 64 -18.78 -13.84 5.81
CA ASN A 64 -18.29 -15.02 6.51
C ASN A 64 -16.91 -14.83 7.15
N LEU A 65 -16.30 -13.65 6.98
CA LEU A 65 -14.89 -13.40 7.27
C LEU A 65 -14.49 -13.72 8.72
N VAL A 66 -15.28 -13.28 9.71
CA VAL A 66 -14.98 -13.56 11.14
C VAL A 66 -14.96 -15.05 11.42
N GLN A 67 -15.96 -15.79 10.90
CA GLN A 67 -16.07 -17.22 11.15
C GLN A 67 -14.91 -17.99 10.49
N ASP A 68 -14.54 -17.60 9.28
CA ASP A 68 -13.40 -18.19 8.57
C ASP A 68 -12.08 -17.95 9.32
N LEU A 69 -11.83 -16.72 9.73
CA LEU A 69 -10.61 -16.37 10.46
C LEU A 69 -10.54 -17.06 11.84
N LYS A 70 -11.67 -17.19 12.54
CA LYS A 70 -11.74 -17.96 13.79
C LYS A 70 -11.35 -19.43 13.60
N ARG A 71 -11.81 -20.06 12.50
CA ARG A 71 -11.43 -21.45 12.16
C ARG A 71 -9.92 -21.61 11.94
N LEU A 72 -9.24 -20.52 11.56
CA LEU A 72 -7.78 -20.48 11.36
C LEU A 72 -7.02 -20.00 12.61
N GLY A 73 -7.70 -19.87 13.76
CA GLY A 73 -7.11 -19.55 15.05
C GLY A 73 -7.02 -18.06 15.38
N VAL A 74 -7.59 -17.18 14.56
CA VAL A 74 -7.62 -15.74 14.82
C VAL A 74 -8.64 -15.41 15.91
N LYS A 75 -8.21 -14.60 16.88
CA LYS A 75 -9.06 -14.15 17.98
C LYS A 75 -9.50 -12.70 17.76
N PHE A 76 -10.75 -12.41 18.08
CA PHE A 76 -11.34 -11.09 17.96
C PHE A 76 -11.64 -10.51 19.35
N ASN A 77 -11.65 -9.18 19.46
CA ASN A 77 -12.10 -8.51 20.68
C ASN A 77 -13.61 -8.68 20.80
N GLU A 78 -14.05 -9.29 21.91
CA GLU A 78 -15.44 -9.67 22.14
C GLU A 78 -15.93 -9.19 23.50
N LYS A 79 -17.24 -8.93 23.59
CA LYS A 79 -17.96 -8.67 24.83
C LYS A 79 -19.15 -9.63 24.89
N ASN A 80 -19.25 -10.41 25.97
CA ASN A 80 -20.29 -11.42 26.15
C ASN A 80 -20.38 -12.42 24.98
N GLY A 81 -19.24 -12.84 24.43
CA GLY A 81 -19.16 -13.79 23.31
C GLY A 81 -19.55 -13.24 21.94
N LYS A 82 -19.80 -11.92 21.82
CA LYS A 82 -20.08 -11.23 20.55
C LYS A 82 -18.93 -10.27 20.19
N PRO A 83 -18.54 -10.16 18.91
CA PRO A 83 -17.55 -9.18 18.46
C PRO A 83 -17.92 -7.75 18.85
N VAL A 84 -16.94 -6.98 19.32
CA VAL A 84 -17.11 -5.55 19.55
C VAL A 84 -17.06 -4.84 18.20
N LEU A 85 -18.17 -4.19 17.84
CA LEU A 85 -18.30 -3.44 16.60
C LEU A 85 -17.89 -1.98 16.78
N MET A 86 -17.22 -1.45 15.77
CA MET A 86 -16.84 -0.05 15.68
C MET A 86 -17.45 0.59 14.43
N THR A 87 -17.73 1.89 14.56
CA THR A 87 -18.09 2.74 13.43
C THR A 87 -16.84 3.45 12.95
N ILE A 88 -16.41 3.16 11.72
CA ILE A 88 -15.35 3.90 11.03
C ILE A 88 -15.99 4.94 10.09
N PRO A 89 -15.46 6.17 9.97
CA PRO A 89 -15.97 7.16 9.03
C PRO A 89 -16.07 6.64 7.59
N GLY A 90 -17.18 6.94 6.92
CA GLY A 90 -17.47 6.52 5.55
C GLY A 90 -18.30 5.24 5.43
N HIS A 91 -18.60 4.56 6.55
CA HIS A 91 -19.52 3.42 6.58
C HIS A 91 -20.92 3.86 7.04
N SER A 92 -21.96 3.35 6.38
CA SER A 92 -23.36 3.56 6.75
C SER A 92 -23.75 2.83 8.05
N TYR A 93 -23.08 1.72 8.38
CA TYR A 93 -23.35 0.90 9.58
C TYR A 93 -22.05 0.55 10.33
N PRO A 94 -22.13 0.33 11.66
CA PRO A 94 -21.03 -0.23 12.43
C PRO A 94 -20.78 -1.69 12.02
N ARG A 95 -19.66 -1.95 11.34
CA ARG A 95 -19.33 -3.29 10.81
C ARG A 95 -17.85 -3.65 10.95
N THR A 96 -17.08 -2.81 11.64
CA THR A 96 -15.66 -3.04 11.84
C THR A 96 -15.45 -3.84 13.12
N VAL A 97 -14.73 -4.96 13.01
CA VAL A 97 -14.20 -5.72 14.15
C VAL A 97 -12.71 -5.52 14.28
N SER A 98 -12.16 -5.79 15.46
CA SER A 98 -10.73 -5.78 15.72
C SER A 98 -10.21 -7.12 16.24
N THR A 99 -9.02 -7.51 15.80
CA THR A 99 -8.32 -8.68 16.32
C THR A 99 -7.70 -8.41 17.69
N VAL A 100 -7.59 -9.46 18.50
CA VAL A 100 -6.76 -9.41 19.72
C VAL A 100 -5.29 -9.37 19.29
N GLY A 101 -4.55 -8.34 19.68
CA GLY A 101 -3.13 -8.19 19.31
C GLY A 101 -2.89 -7.53 17.95
N MET A 102 -3.85 -6.72 17.47
CA MET A 102 -3.74 -5.92 16.23
C MET A 102 -3.39 -6.81 15.02
N GLY A 103 -2.70 -6.28 14.02
CA GLY A 103 -2.28 -7.00 12.82
C GLY A 103 -1.47 -8.27 13.11
N ARG A 104 -0.63 -8.29 14.15
CA ARG A 104 0.07 -9.51 14.59
C ARG A 104 -0.87 -10.62 15.05
N GLY A 105 -1.99 -10.24 15.67
CA GLY A 105 -3.08 -11.14 16.04
C GLY A 105 -3.77 -11.82 14.85
N LEU A 106 -3.65 -11.23 13.66
CA LEU A 106 -4.08 -11.83 12.41
C LEU A 106 -2.99 -12.71 11.80
N THR A 107 -1.76 -12.20 11.67
CA THR A 107 -0.70 -12.90 10.92
C THR A 107 -0.18 -14.14 11.64
N GLN A 108 0.00 -14.08 12.96
CA GLN A 108 0.60 -15.19 13.71
C GLN A 108 -0.24 -16.47 13.66
N PRO A 109 -1.57 -16.44 13.89
CA PRO A 109 -2.39 -17.65 13.77
C PRO A 109 -2.41 -18.22 12.35
N LEU A 110 -2.52 -17.36 11.34
CA LEU A 110 -2.51 -17.79 9.93
C LEU A 110 -1.18 -18.45 9.53
N TYR A 111 -0.06 -17.87 9.99
CA TYR A 111 1.27 -18.45 9.80
C TYR A 111 1.38 -19.83 10.46
N ASN A 112 0.95 -19.97 11.72
CA ASN A 112 0.98 -21.24 12.43
C ASN A 112 0.08 -22.29 11.76
N TYR A 113 -1.10 -21.88 11.29
CA TYR A 113 -2.01 -22.75 10.56
C TYR A 113 -1.39 -23.26 9.26
N ALA A 114 -0.76 -22.38 8.48
CA ALA A 114 -0.05 -22.74 7.26
C ALA A 114 1.12 -23.69 7.51
N LEU A 115 1.92 -23.46 8.57
CA LEU A 115 2.98 -24.37 8.98
C LEU A 115 2.46 -25.77 9.29
N ASN A 116 1.35 -25.88 10.03
CA ASN A 116 0.73 -27.16 10.37
C ASN A 116 0.21 -27.92 9.14
N LEU A 117 -0.12 -27.21 8.05
CA LEU A 117 -0.47 -27.80 6.75
C LEU A 117 0.76 -28.20 5.91
N GLY A 118 1.98 -27.93 6.38
CA GLY A 118 3.22 -28.22 5.66
C GLY A 118 3.61 -27.18 4.63
N VAL A 119 3.07 -25.95 4.70
CA VAL A 119 3.53 -24.83 3.87
C VAL A 119 4.97 -24.47 4.23
N GLN A 120 5.82 -24.32 3.21
CA GLN A 120 7.20 -23.93 3.38
C GLN A 120 7.34 -22.40 3.31
N PHE A 121 8.31 -21.86 4.04
CA PHE A 121 8.60 -20.43 4.08
C PHE A 121 10.06 -20.19 3.77
N LYS A 122 10.33 -19.24 2.87
CA LYS A 122 11.67 -18.78 2.52
C LYS A 122 11.77 -17.28 2.74
N ASP A 123 12.53 -16.94 3.77
CA ASP A 123 12.74 -15.56 4.19
C ASP A 123 13.92 -14.92 3.44
N ARG A 124 13.93 -13.59 3.44
CA ARG A 124 15.04 -12.73 3.00
C ARG A 124 15.47 -12.92 1.53
N VAL A 125 14.55 -13.31 0.66
CA VAL A 125 14.79 -13.40 -0.80
C VAL A 125 13.96 -12.34 -1.52
N LEU A 126 14.64 -11.44 -2.24
CA LEU A 126 13.99 -10.52 -3.18
C LEU A 126 13.79 -11.26 -4.50
N ILE A 127 12.54 -11.40 -4.94
CA ILE A 127 12.24 -11.89 -6.30
C ILE A 127 12.56 -10.76 -7.28
N THR A 128 13.49 -11.02 -8.19
CA THR A 128 13.95 -10.03 -9.18
C THR A 128 13.25 -10.19 -10.52
N LYS A 129 12.75 -11.40 -10.83
CA LYS A 129 12.07 -11.67 -12.10
C LYS A 129 11.07 -12.82 -11.99
N ILE A 130 9.93 -12.65 -12.65
CA ILE A 130 8.98 -13.73 -12.92
C ILE A 130 9.36 -14.36 -14.27
N LEU A 131 9.48 -15.68 -14.29
CA LEU A 131 9.86 -16.45 -15.46
C LEU A 131 8.60 -16.99 -16.14
N ARG A 132 8.52 -16.82 -17.46
CA ARG A 132 7.42 -17.28 -18.30
C ARG A 132 7.91 -17.89 -19.61
N ASN A 133 7.07 -18.73 -20.19
CA ASN A 133 7.12 -19.04 -21.62
C ASN A 133 6.08 -18.15 -22.36
N ASP A 134 5.80 -18.45 -23.62
CA ASP A 134 4.90 -17.63 -24.45
C ASP A 134 3.47 -17.54 -23.92
N LYS A 135 3.03 -18.50 -23.09
CA LYS A 135 1.64 -18.61 -22.63
C LYS A 135 1.48 -18.37 -21.13
N LYS A 136 2.37 -18.92 -20.31
CA LYS A 136 2.17 -19.05 -18.86
C LYS A 136 3.42 -18.79 -18.02
N VAL A 137 3.19 -18.50 -16.75
CA VAL A 137 4.25 -18.49 -15.74
C VAL A 137 4.84 -19.90 -15.57
N ILE A 138 6.15 -19.97 -15.38
CA ILE A 138 6.88 -21.23 -15.13
C ILE A 138 7.75 -21.16 -13.87
N GLY A 139 7.90 -19.97 -13.28
CA GLY A 139 8.68 -19.83 -12.05
C GLY A 139 9.07 -18.40 -11.76
N ALA A 140 10.02 -18.25 -10.84
CA ALA A 140 10.61 -16.98 -10.47
C ALA A 140 12.07 -17.17 -10.10
N ILE A 141 12.85 -16.10 -10.20
CA ILE A 141 14.23 -16.04 -9.74
C ILE A 141 14.38 -14.88 -8.75
N GLY A 142 15.22 -15.08 -7.74
CA GLY A 142 15.49 -14.07 -6.73
C GLY A 142 16.84 -14.24 -6.07
N VAL A 143 17.23 -13.23 -5.31
CA VAL A 143 18.52 -13.13 -4.62
C VAL A 143 18.31 -12.77 -3.15
N ASP A 144 19.10 -13.35 -2.26
CA ASP A 144 19.14 -12.92 -0.85
C ASP A 144 20.28 -11.92 -0.58
N ARG A 145 20.32 -11.41 0.65
CA ARG A 145 21.33 -10.43 1.10
C ARG A 145 22.74 -11.01 1.24
N GLU A 146 22.90 -12.32 1.04
CA GLU A 146 24.18 -13.03 1.03
C GLU A 146 24.65 -13.31 -0.40
N GLY A 147 23.87 -12.88 -1.42
CA GLY A 147 24.19 -13.07 -2.82
C GLY A 147 23.76 -14.41 -3.39
N LYS A 148 23.06 -15.23 -2.61
CA LYS A 148 22.62 -16.54 -3.09
C LYS A 148 21.42 -16.39 -4.01
N ILE A 149 21.57 -16.94 -5.21
CA ILE A 149 20.51 -17.01 -6.21
C ILE A 149 19.59 -18.20 -5.94
N TYR A 150 18.30 -17.96 -6.03
CA TYR A 150 17.25 -18.98 -5.92
C TYR A 150 16.42 -18.99 -7.19
N VAL A 151 16.21 -20.19 -7.73
CA VAL A 151 15.27 -20.42 -8.82
C VAL A 151 14.12 -21.25 -8.28
N PHE A 152 12.91 -20.71 -8.41
CA PHE A 152 11.68 -21.33 -7.95
C PHE A 152 10.88 -21.78 -9.16
N ASN A 153 10.83 -23.08 -9.42
CA ASN A 153 9.98 -23.64 -10.45
C ASN A 153 8.56 -23.82 -9.91
N ALA A 154 7.56 -23.25 -10.60
CA ALA A 154 6.17 -23.25 -10.15
C ALA A 154 5.17 -23.23 -11.31
N LYS A 155 4.10 -24.01 -11.17
CA LYS A 155 2.98 -24.06 -12.12
C LYS A 155 2.03 -22.86 -11.99
N SER A 156 2.04 -22.21 -10.83
CA SER A 156 1.21 -21.05 -10.51
C SER A 156 1.94 -20.16 -9.50
N ILE A 157 1.81 -18.85 -9.64
CA ILE A 157 2.39 -17.86 -8.71
C ILE A 157 1.28 -16.91 -8.25
N VAL A 158 1.28 -16.57 -6.96
CA VAL A 158 0.41 -15.53 -6.39
C VAL A 158 1.30 -14.38 -5.89
N LEU A 159 1.16 -13.20 -6.48
CA LEU A 159 1.79 -11.98 -6.01
C LEU A 159 0.99 -11.38 -4.85
N ALA A 160 1.61 -11.31 -3.67
CA ALA A 160 1.03 -10.72 -2.46
C ALA A 160 2.05 -9.77 -1.79
N THR A 161 2.72 -8.95 -2.59
CA THR A 161 3.93 -8.22 -2.21
C THR A 161 3.69 -6.89 -1.49
N GLY A 162 2.42 -6.51 -1.28
CA GLY A 162 2.06 -5.21 -0.71
C GLY A 162 2.26 -4.03 -1.67
N GLY A 163 2.09 -2.81 -1.16
CA GLY A 163 2.27 -1.55 -1.89
C GLY A 163 3.72 -1.00 -1.94
N ALA A 164 3.84 0.29 -2.29
CA ALA A 164 5.11 0.98 -2.50
C ALA A 164 5.29 2.20 -1.58
N GLY A 165 4.67 2.21 -0.40
CA GLY A 165 4.65 3.37 0.50
C GLY A 165 6.03 3.88 0.92
N TRP A 166 7.09 3.06 0.86
CA TRP A 166 8.44 3.47 1.22
C TRP A 166 9.09 4.42 0.22
N MET A 167 8.56 4.50 -1.02
CA MET A 167 9.04 5.44 -2.02
C MET A 167 8.77 6.91 -1.65
N TYR A 168 7.99 7.17 -0.60
CA TYR A 168 7.75 8.51 -0.08
C TYR A 168 8.62 8.80 1.17
N ALA A 169 9.19 10.00 1.27
CA ALA A 169 10.00 10.42 2.41
C ALA A 169 9.24 10.38 3.74
N ARG A 170 7.94 10.70 3.72
CA ARG A 170 7.03 10.55 4.86
C ARG A 170 6.08 9.39 4.61
N SER A 171 6.28 8.31 5.36
CA SER A 171 5.52 7.07 5.20
C SER A 171 5.35 6.38 6.54
N ASN A 172 4.16 5.79 6.75
CA ASN A 172 3.90 4.89 7.88
C ASN A 172 4.14 3.41 7.52
N ASN A 173 4.51 3.13 6.27
CA ASN A 173 4.87 1.81 5.82
C ASN A 173 6.31 1.46 6.26
N PRO A 174 6.61 0.17 6.53
CA PRO A 174 7.95 -0.28 6.84
C PRO A 174 8.88 -0.18 5.63
N GLY A 175 10.19 -0.21 5.90
CA GLY A 175 11.24 0.01 4.90
C GLY A 175 11.24 -0.91 3.68
N GLY A 176 10.63 -2.09 3.79
CA GLY A 176 10.56 -3.06 2.70
C GLY A 176 9.41 -2.84 1.71
N MET A 177 8.55 -1.83 1.88
CA MET A 177 7.39 -1.61 0.99
C MET A 177 7.78 -0.76 -0.22
N THR A 178 8.50 -1.37 -1.16
CA THR A 178 9.18 -0.70 -2.28
C THR A 178 8.52 -0.94 -3.65
N GLY A 179 7.34 -1.57 -3.68
CA GLY A 179 6.56 -1.73 -4.91
C GLY A 179 7.01 -2.86 -5.84
N ASP A 180 7.70 -3.86 -5.32
CA ASP A 180 8.36 -4.89 -6.14
C ASP A 180 7.37 -5.64 -7.04
N GLY A 181 6.18 -6.00 -6.54
CA GLY A 181 5.18 -6.68 -7.37
C GLY A 181 4.62 -5.81 -8.50
N TYR A 182 4.51 -4.49 -8.31
CA TYR A 182 4.15 -3.58 -9.38
C TYR A 182 5.24 -3.53 -10.44
N ALA A 183 6.51 -3.44 -10.03
CA ALA A 183 7.64 -3.43 -10.95
C ALA A 183 7.72 -4.74 -11.75
N LEU A 184 7.57 -5.89 -11.09
CA LEU A 184 7.52 -7.21 -11.74
C LEU A 184 6.38 -7.30 -12.77
N ALA A 185 5.17 -6.82 -12.41
CA ALA A 185 4.05 -6.83 -13.32
C ALA A 185 4.25 -5.87 -14.51
N TYR A 186 4.83 -4.69 -14.26
CA TYR A 186 5.17 -3.72 -15.28
C TYR A 186 6.20 -4.28 -16.28
N ASP A 187 7.27 -4.91 -15.79
CA ASP A 187 8.31 -5.55 -16.63
C ASP A 187 7.74 -6.71 -17.47
N LEU A 188 6.71 -7.40 -16.97
CA LEU A 188 5.97 -8.43 -17.71
C LEU A 188 5.01 -7.84 -18.78
N GLY A 189 4.83 -6.52 -18.82
CA GLY A 189 3.88 -5.84 -19.69
C GLY A 189 2.42 -5.98 -19.24
N LEU A 190 2.18 -6.26 -17.95
CA LEU A 190 0.85 -6.40 -17.40
C LEU A 190 0.22 -5.04 -17.07
N PRO A 191 -1.10 -4.89 -17.20
CA PRO A 191 -1.80 -3.65 -16.90
C PRO A 191 -1.76 -3.31 -15.41
N LEU A 192 -1.23 -2.15 -15.08
CA LEU A 192 -1.40 -1.46 -13.81
C LEU A 192 -2.55 -0.46 -13.94
N VAL A 193 -3.47 -0.45 -12.97
CA VAL A 193 -4.67 0.38 -12.98
C VAL A 193 -4.70 1.33 -11.78
N GLY A 194 -5.07 2.59 -12.03
CA GLY A 194 -5.35 3.58 -10.97
C GLY A 194 -4.13 3.94 -10.10
N MET A 195 -2.92 3.84 -10.64
CA MET A 195 -1.66 4.03 -9.90
C MET A 195 -1.52 5.45 -9.32
N GLU A 196 -2.21 6.44 -9.87
CA GLU A 196 -2.28 7.80 -9.34
C GLU A 196 -2.96 7.90 -7.96
N PHE A 197 -3.77 6.90 -7.60
CA PHE A 197 -4.52 6.85 -6.35
C PHE A 197 -3.68 6.22 -5.23
N VAL A 198 -2.95 7.07 -4.51
CA VAL A 198 -2.24 6.73 -3.27
C VAL A 198 -2.91 7.45 -2.11
N GLN A 199 -3.26 6.72 -1.05
CA GLN A 199 -3.87 7.29 0.15
C GLN A 199 -2.79 7.73 1.13
N PHE A 200 -3.02 8.91 1.71
CA PHE A 200 -2.19 9.49 2.76
C PHE A 200 -2.99 9.64 4.04
N TYR A 201 -2.39 9.29 5.17
CA TYR A 201 -3.00 9.47 6.48
C TYR A 201 -2.48 10.78 7.11
N PRO A 202 -3.34 11.67 7.62
CA PRO A 202 -2.97 13.06 7.91
C PRO A 202 -2.04 13.24 9.11
N THR A 203 -2.11 12.36 10.11
CA THR A 203 -1.47 12.57 11.41
C THR A 203 -0.63 11.37 11.81
N TYR A 204 0.58 11.31 11.28
CA TYR A 204 1.61 10.37 11.71
C TYR A 204 2.69 11.10 12.49
N VAL A 205 3.08 10.57 13.65
CA VAL A 205 4.14 11.14 14.48
C VAL A 205 5.49 10.94 13.80
N PHE A 206 6.22 12.04 13.60
CA PHE A 206 7.60 12.05 13.11
C PHE A 206 8.51 12.71 14.15
N GLU A 207 8.63 12.05 15.29
CA GLU A 207 9.54 12.44 16.37
C GLU A 207 10.74 11.49 16.43
N LYS A 208 11.85 11.95 17.00
CA LYS A 208 13.08 11.14 17.09
C LYS A 208 12.78 9.83 17.84
N GLY A 209 12.89 8.70 17.14
CA GLY A 209 12.66 7.36 17.70
C GLY A 209 11.20 6.94 17.82
N VAL A 210 10.23 7.79 17.45
CA VAL A 210 8.80 7.52 17.64
C VAL A 210 8.05 7.61 16.32
N ARG A 211 7.37 6.52 15.97
CA ARG A 211 6.56 6.40 14.75
C ARG A 211 5.22 5.80 15.13
N VAL A 212 4.20 6.65 15.18
CA VAL A 212 2.87 6.30 15.69
C VAL A 212 1.80 6.93 14.82
N LEU A 213 0.83 6.11 14.43
CA LEU A 213 -0.40 6.63 13.84
C LEU A 213 -1.24 7.28 14.92
N VAL A 214 -1.64 8.54 14.70
CA VAL A 214 -2.54 9.25 15.61
C VAL A 214 -3.91 9.29 14.99
N ILE A 215 -4.89 8.66 15.61
CA ILE A 215 -6.29 8.74 15.17
C ILE A 215 -6.82 10.14 15.52
N TYR A 216 -6.58 11.11 14.62
CA TYR A 216 -6.86 12.52 14.87
C TYR A 216 -8.34 12.78 15.07
N GLU A 217 -9.22 12.00 14.44
CA GLU A 217 -10.66 12.20 14.48
C GLU A 217 -11.16 12.25 15.93
N LYS A 218 -10.62 11.38 16.80
CA LYS A 218 -10.96 11.36 18.23
C LYS A 218 -10.40 12.58 18.98
N LEU A 219 -9.16 12.97 18.69
CA LEU A 219 -8.45 14.01 19.44
C LEU A 219 -8.89 15.43 19.04
N VAL A 220 -9.03 15.69 17.74
CA VAL A 220 -9.40 17.02 17.21
C VAL A 220 -10.86 17.32 17.56
N VAL A 221 -11.76 16.34 17.49
CA VAL A 221 -13.16 16.51 17.96
C VAL A 221 -13.22 16.82 19.46
N GLN A 222 -12.27 16.32 20.25
CA GLN A 222 -12.18 16.61 21.69
C GLN A 222 -11.53 17.97 22.01
N GLY A 223 -11.02 18.69 21.01
CA GLY A 223 -10.43 20.02 21.17
C GLY A 223 -8.92 20.12 20.95
N ALA A 224 -8.26 19.07 20.46
CA ALA A 224 -6.88 19.20 19.99
C ALA A 224 -6.83 20.10 18.74
N THR A 225 -5.76 20.88 18.62
CA THR A 225 -5.56 21.78 17.47
C THR A 225 -4.32 21.36 16.67
N LEU A 226 -4.31 21.66 15.37
CA LEU A 226 -3.17 21.40 14.50
C LEU A 226 -2.56 22.75 14.13
N ARG A 227 -1.35 23.02 14.62
CA ARG A 227 -0.71 24.33 14.53
C ARG A 227 0.44 24.34 13.52
N ASN A 228 0.44 25.34 12.65
CA ASN A 228 1.56 25.61 11.76
C ASN A 228 2.71 26.32 12.51
N SER A 229 3.82 26.61 11.82
CA SER A 229 5.00 27.27 12.40
C SER A 229 4.74 28.70 12.89
N LEU A 230 3.65 29.32 12.43
CA LEU A 230 3.16 30.64 12.87
C LEU A 230 2.27 30.56 14.12
N GLY A 231 1.94 29.34 14.58
CA GLY A 231 1.07 29.08 15.72
C GLY A 231 -0.43 29.10 15.39
N GLU A 232 -0.81 29.26 14.13
CA GLU A 232 -2.20 29.29 13.66
C GLU A 232 -2.79 27.87 13.65
N ASP A 233 -4.05 27.72 14.09
CA ASP A 233 -4.79 26.46 13.90
C ASP A 233 -5.22 26.33 12.42
N VAL A 234 -4.63 25.37 11.72
CA VAL A 234 -4.81 25.13 10.29
C VAL A 234 -6.25 24.80 9.89
N ILE A 235 -7.03 24.21 10.80
CA ILE A 235 -8.46 23.91 10.55
C ILE A 235 -9.28 25.19 10.68
N ALA A 236 -9.09 25.92 11.78
CA ALA A 236 -9.81 27.16 12.07
C ALA A 236 -9.51 28.25 11.03
N LYS A 237 -8.24 28.38 10.61
CA LYS A 237 -7.78 29.30 9.56
C LYS A 237 -8.58 29.19 8.26
N ARG A 238 -9.12 28.01 7.95
CA ARG A 238 -9.91 27.73 6.73
C ARG A 238 -11.42 27.74 6.95
N GLY A 239 -11.89 28.17 8.13
CA GLY A 239 -13.32 28.21 8.46
C GLY A 239 -13.98 26.82 8.54
N LEU A 240 -13.18 25.76 8.72
CA LEU A 240 -13.67 24.40 8.81
C LEU A 240 -13.92 23.99 10.27
N THR A 241 -14.79 23.01 10.46
CA THR A 241 -15.06 22.41 11.77
C THR A 241 -14.46 21.00 11.86
N PRO A 242 -13.82 20.61 12.98
CA PRO A 242 -13.21 19.28 13.15
C PRO A 242 -14.06 18.09 12.71
N SER A 243 -15.37 18.12 13.01
CA SER A 243 -16.32 17.05 12.69
C SER A 243 -16.60 16.86 11.19
N LYS A 244 -16.22 17.82 10.34
CA LYS A 244 -16.47 17.82 8.90
C LYS A 244 -15.21 17.57 8.06
N VAL A 245 -14.04 17.45 8.68
CA VAL A 245 -12.77 17.29 7.95
C VAL A 245 -12.45 15.79 7.75
N THR A 246 -12.60 15.32 6.52
CA THR A 246 -12.21 13.97 6.12
C THR A 246 -10.68 13.82 6.06
N ARG A 247 -10.19 12.57 6.03
CA ARG A 247 -8.75 12.26 6.00
C ARG A 247 -8.03 12.91 4.83
N ASP A 248 -8.62 12.85 3.64
CA ASP A 248 -8.07 13.43 2.42
C ASP A 248 -8.04 14.95 2.50
N VAL A 249 -9.12 15.61 2.98
CA VAL A 249 -9.17 17.07 3.16
C VAL A 249 -8.10 17.52 4.15
N LEU A 250 -7.98 16.85 5.31
CA LEU A 250 -6.99 17.24 6.30
C LEU A 250 -5.57 17.05 5.77
N SER A 251 -5.27 15.90 5.14
CA SER A 251 -3.96 15.66 4.52
C SER A 251 -3.59 16.75 3.51
N ARG A 252 -4.54 17.20 2.69
CA ARG A 252 -4.32 18.31 1.74
C ARG A 252 -4.00 19.61 2.45
N ILE A 253 -4.79 19.99 3.46
CA ILE A 253 -4.59 21.24 4.21
C ILE A 253 -3.20 21.24 4.87
N LEU A 254 -2.83 20.16 5.54
CA LEU A 254 -1.53 20.06 6.20
C LEU A 254 -0.38 20.10 5.19
N MET A 255 -0.52 19.44 4.05
CA MET A 255 0.50 19.47 3.01
C MET A 255 0.65 20.85 2.37
N MET A 256 -0.46 21.57 2.13
CA MET A 256 -0.41 22.95 1.62
C MET A 256 0.36 23.87 2.58
N GLU A 257 0.06 23.82 3.88
CA GLU A 257 0.82 24.60 4.88
C GLU A 257 2.32 24.25 4.87
N ILE A 258 2.67 22.96 4.70
CA ILE A 258 4.07 22.54 4.60
C ILE A 258 4.74 23.09 3.33
N LEU A 259 4.07 23.00 2.18
CA LEU A 259 4.59 23.48 0.89
C LEU A 259 4.72 25.00 0.84
N GLU A 260 3.85 25.72 1.55
CA GLU A 260 3.91 27.18 1.71
C GLU A 260 5.01 27.64 2.69
N GLY A 261 5.76 26.71 3.29
CA GLY A 261 6.83 27.02 4.26
C GLY A 261 6.33 27.25 5.69
N HIS A 262 5.05 27.01 5.95
CA HIS A 262 4.46 27.11 7.29
C HIS A 262 4.60 25.80 8.11
N GLY A 263 5.36 24.81 7.62
CA GLY A 263 5.76 23.63 8.38
C GLY A 263 7.11 23.83 9.09
N LYS A 264 7.20 23.48 10.37
CA LYS A 264 8.48 23.47 11.10
C LYS A 264 9.22 22.17 10.81
N ASP A 265 10.38 22.23 10.14
CA ASP A 265 11.10 21.04 9.63
C ASP A 265 10.24 20.17 8.68
N GLY A 266 9.27 20.78 8.00
CA GLY A 266 8.26 20.07 7.20
C GLY A 266 7.22 19.31 8.02
N LEU A 267 6.98 19.71 9.27
CA LEU A 267 6.05 19.10 10.22
C LEU A 267 5.07 20.12 10.80
N ILE A 268 3.94 19.63 11.29
CA ILE A 268 2.85 20.37 11.94
C ILE A 268 2.81 19.97 13.42
N GLU A 269 2.48 20.90 14.31
CA GLU A 269 2.35 20.61 15.74
C GLU A 269 0.90 20.19 16.07
N LEU A 270 0.70 18.94 16.50
CA LEU A 270 -0.54 18.51 17.14
C LEU A 270 -0.52 18.96 18.61
N ASP A 271 -1.33 19.97 18.91
CA ASP A 271 -1.42 20.55 20.24
C ASP A 271 -2.53 19.88 21.06
N LEU A 272 -2.10 19.15 22.09
CA LEU A 272 -2.94 18.42 23.03
C LEU A 272 -3.12 19.15 24.37
N THR A 273 -2.54 20.35 24.52
CA THR A 273 -2.47 21.06 25.80
C THR A 273 -3.85 21.47 26.34
N THR A 274 -4.80 21.71 25.45
CA THR A 274 -6.20 22.05 25.75
C THR A 274 -7.01 20.85 26.24
N LEU A 275 -6.52 19.62 26.04
CA LEU A 275 -7.26 18.42 26.39
C LEU A 275 -7.13 18.05 27.88
N ASN A 276 -8.23 17.56 28.44
CA ASN A 276 -8.20 16.93 29.76
C ASN A 276 -7.36 15.64 29.67
N ARG A 277 -6.57 15.35 30.71
CA ARG A 277 -5.66 14.19 30.74
C ARG A 277 -6.39 12.88 30.46
N LYS A 278 -7.59 12.70 31.02
CA LYS A 278 -8.42 11.51 30.81
C LYS A 278 -8.80 11.29 29.33
N ALA A 279 -8.94 12.36 28.55
CA ALA A 279 -9.30 12.28 27.13
C ALA A 279 -8.13 11.77 26.26
N VAL A 280 -6.89 12.03 26.68
CA VAL A 280 -5.66 11.65 25.97
C VAL A 280 -4.94 10.45 26.58
N GLU A 281 -5.40 9.92 27.72
CA GLU A 281 -4.67 8.91 28.50
C GLU A 281 -4.34 7.65 27.67
N ASP A 282 -5.29 7.11 26.91
CA ASP A 282 -5.06 5.97 26.01
C ASP A 282 -3.93 6.26 25.00
N TYR A 283 -3.93 7.47 24.44
CA TYR A 283 -2.96 7.91 23.44
C TYR A 283 -1.58 8.15 24.07
N LEU A 284 -1.54 8.79 25.24
CA LEU A 284 -0.33 9.00 26.02
C LEU A 284 0.30 7.66 26.43
N GLN A 285 -0.49 6.64 26.78
CA GLN A 285 0.02 5.30 27.07
C GLN A 285 0.62 4.64 25.84
N VAL A 286 0.01 4.77 24.66
CA VAL A 286 0.58 4.26 23.40
C VAL A 286 1.90 4.95 23.06
N LEU A 287 1.97 6.28 23.20
CA LEU A 287 3.20 7.06 23.01
C LEU A 287 4.28 6.65 24.03
N SER A 288 3.90 6.50 25.30
CA SER A 288 4.79 6.08 26.39
C SER A 288 5.43 4.72 26.13
N LYS A 289 4.61 3.72 25.76
CA LYS A 289 5.08 2.37 25.41
C LYS A 289 6.05 2.36 24.23
N ARG A 290 6.07 3.43 23.43
CA ARG A 290 6.97 3.62 22.30
C ARG A 290 8.11 4.60 22.59
N GLY A 291 8.35 4.92 23.86
CA GLY A 291 9.52 5.67 24.32
C GLY A 291 9.36 7.20 24.29
N PHE A 292 8.16 7.73 24.05
CA PHE A 292 7.94 9.18 24.10
C PHE A 292 7.67 9.66 25.53
N PRO A 293 8.32 10.75 26.00
CA PRO A 293 8.05 11.30 27.32
C PRO A 293 6.59 11.77 27.42
N VAL A 294 5.88 11.23 28.41
CA VAL A 294 4.45 11.52 28.67
C VAL A 294 4.33 12.85 29.40
N LYS A 295 4.45 13.96 28.68
CA LYS A 295 4.01 15.27 29.15
C LYS A 295 2.89 15.78 28.26
N LYS A 296 2.00 16.61 28.82
CA LYS A 296 0.98 17.33 28.04
C LYS A 296 1.69 18.32 27.12
N GLU A 297 2.16 17.84 25.98
CA GLU A 297 2.97 18.60 25.06
C GLU A 297 2.43 18.46 23.64
N ARG A 298 2.93 19.36 22.79
CA ARG A 298 2.69 19.34 21.35
C ARG A 298 3.50 18.21 20.73
N VAL A 299 2.92 17.50 19.77
CA VAL A 299 3.58 16.38 19.09
C VAL A 299 3.78 16.75 17.63
N LYS A 300 4.99 16.59 17.08
CA LYS A 300 5.20 16.83 15.65
C LYS A 300 4.58 15.71 14.81
N VAL A 301 3.66 16.10 13.94
CA VAL A 301 2.96 15.22 13.01
C VAL A 301 3.14 15.68 11.56
N SER A 302 2.95 14.77 10.63
CA SER A 302 2.84 15.07 9.21
C SER A 302 1.91 14.05 8.57
N PRO A 303 1.30 14.38 7.43
CA PRO A 303 0.73 13.36 6.58
C PRO A 303 1.78 12.28 6.23
N ALA A 304 1.33 11.06 5.99
CA ALA A 304 2.21 9.95 5.62
C ALA A 304 1.57 9.09 4.54
N ALA A 305 2.36 8.66 3.57
CA ALA A 305 1.94 7.63 2.61
C ALA A 305 1.48 6.38 3.37
N HIS A 306 0.29 5.88 3.01
CA HIS A 306 -0.41 4.90 3.82
C HIS A 306 -0.79 3.63 3.05
N PHE A 307 -1.40 3.78 1.87
CA PHE A 307 -1.93 2.64 1.12
C PHE A 307 -2.00 2.96 -0.38
N PHE A 308 -1.73 1.99 -1.23
CA PHE A 308 -1.92 2.10 -2.68
C PHE A 308 -3.27 1.52 -3.09
N MET A 309 -4.15 2.34 -3.68
CA MET A 309 -5.43 1.84 -4.21
C MET A 309 -5.32 1.35 -5.64
N GLY A 310 -4.34 1.88 -6.39
CA GLY A 310 -3.95 1.35 -7.68
C GLY A 310 -3.05 0.14 -7.56
N GLY A 311 -2.95 -0.64 -8.63
CA GLY A 311 -2.11 -1.82 -8.67
C GLY A 311 -2.32 -2.67 -9.90
N ILE A 312 -1.93 -3.95 -9.82
CA ILE A 312 -2.11 -4.92 -10.89
C ILE A 312 -3.60 -5.11 -11.15
N LYS A 313 -4.03 -5.00 -12.40
CA LYS A 313 -5.40 -5.32 -12.80
C LYS A 313 -5.59 -6.84 -12.77
N ILE A 314 -6.66 -7.29 -12.12
CA ILE A 314 -7.06 -8.69 -12.03
C ILE A 314 -8.48 -8.90 -12.53
N ASP A 315 -8.78 -10.14 -12.92
CA ASP A 315 -10.15 -10.61 -13.10
C ASP A 315 -10.78 -11.11 -11.77
N GLU A 316 -12.03 -11.56 -11.84
CA GLU A 316 -12.81 -12.11 -10.73
C GLU A 316 -12.18 -13.37 -10.09
N SER A 317 -11.24 -14.01 -10.79
CA SER A 317 -10.48 -15.18 -10.30
C SER A 317 -9.13 -14.80 -9.66
N CYS A 318 -8.83 -13.51 -9.59
CA CYS A 318 -7.56 -12.91 -9.18
C CYS A 318 -6.39 -13.05 -10.16
N GLN A 319 -6.65 -13.40 -11.43
CA GLN A 319 -5.61 -13.62 -12.42
C GLN A 319 -5.16 -12.31 -13.09
N THR A 320 -3.86 -12.12 -13.35
CA THR A 320 -3.26 -10.85 -13.80
C THR A 320 -3.27 -10.64 -15.32
N GLY A 321 -3.85 -11.58 -16.08
CA GLY A 321 -3.78 -11.64 -17.54
C GLY A 321 -2.63 -12.50 -18.09
N LEU A 322 -1.67 -12.91 -17.24
CA LEU A 322 -0.72 -13.97 -17.57
C LEU A 322 -1.21 -15.31 -17.00
N GLU A 323 -1.16 -16.36 -17.82
CA GLU A 323 -1.66 -17.66 -17.42
C GLU A 323 -0.88 -18.22 -16.21
N GLY A 324 -1.60 -18.60 -15.15
CA GLY A 324 -1.02 -19.10 -13.89
C GLY A 324 -0.45 -18.03 -12.95
N LEU A 325 -0.48 -16.74 -13.32
CA LEU A 325 -0.06 -15.64 -12.45
C LEU A 325 -1.29 -14.93 -11.86
N TYR A 326 -1.36 -14.90 -10.54
CA TYR A 326 -2.41 -14.28 -9.76
C TYR A 326 -1.84 -13.13 -8.91
N ALA A 327 -2.68 -12.20 -8.48
CA ALA A 327 -2.29 -11.13 -7.56
C ALA A 327 -3.38 -10.83 -6.54
N VAL A 328 -3.00 -10.52 -5.30
CA VAL A 328 -3.93 -10.24 -4.18
C VAL A 328 -3.37 -9.24 -3.18
N GLY A 329 -4.28 -8.58 -2.45
CA GLY A 329 -3.93 -7.60 -1.43
C GLY A 329 -3.54 -6.26 -2.05
N GLU A 330 -2.80 -5.45 -1.29
CA GLU A 330 -2.48 -4.06 -1.69
C GLU A 330 -1.78 -3.94 -3.06
N VAL A 331 -1.15 -5.00 -3.59
CA VAL A 331 -0.55 -4.99 -4.93
C VAL A 331 -1.59 -4.94 -6.08
N VAL A 332 -2.88 -5.06 -5.77
CA VAL A 332 -3.99 -5.10 -6.74
C VAL A 332 -4.74 -3.78 -6.78
N GLY A 333 -5.11 -3.36 -7.99
CA GLY A 333 -5.94 -2.17 -8.21
C GLY A 333 -7.41 -2.48 -8.47
N GLY A 334 -8.24 -1.44 -8.38
CA GLY A 334 -9.65 -1.47 -8.84
C GLY A 334 -10.70 -1.72 -7.76
N ILE A 335 -10.37 -2.33 -6.62
CA ILE A 335 -11.38 -2.59 -5.56
C ILE A 335 -11.76 -1.29 -4.85
N HIS A 336 -10.76 -0.47 -4.51
CA HIS A 336 -10.93 0.67 -3.61
C HIS A 336 -11.25 2.00 -4.32
N GLY A 337 -11.10 2.05 -5.64
CA GLY A 337 -11.25 3.27 -6.43
C GLY A 337 -10.31 4.38 -5.96
N ALA A 338 -10.78 5.62 -5.96
CA ALA A 338 -9.95 6.79 -5.65
C ALA A 338 -9.67 7.00 -4.15
N ASN A 339 -10.34 6.27 -3.25
CA ASN A 339 -10.10 6.39 -1.80
C ASN A 339 -10.63 5.18 -1.04
N ARG A 340 -9.74 4.48 -0.34
CA ARG A 340 -10.06 3.28 0.44
C ARG A 340 -10.74 3.61 1.78
N LEU A 341 -11.79 2.88 2.13
CA LEU A 341 -12.37 2.90 3.48
C LEU A 341 -11.50 2.17 4.52
N GLY A 342 -11.39 2.74 5.71
CA GLY A 342 -10.69 2.13 6.85
C GLY A 342 -11.27 0.75 7.18
N GLY A 343 -10.42 -0.24 7.52
CA GLY A 343 -10.86 -1.61 7.78
C GLY A 343 -11.00 -2.51 6.53
N ASN A 344 -11.03 -1.96 5.31
CA ASN A 344 -11.16 -2.79 4.10
C ASN A 344 -9.88 -3.57 3.75
N ALA A 345 -8.70 -3.00 3.96
CA ALA A 345 -7.44 -3.59 3.49
C ALA A 345 -7.21 -5.02 4.01
N LEU A 346 -7.46 -5.26 5.30
CA LEU A 346 -7.27 -6.59 5.88
C LEU A 346 -8.38 -7.57 5.48
N SER A 347 -9.63 -7.10 5.35
CA SER A 347 -10.72 -7.93 4.84
C SER A 347 -10.44 -8.40 3.40
N GLU A 348 -10.00 -7.48 2.55
CA GLU A 348 -9.70 -7.71 1.15
C GLU A 348 -8.56 -8.72 0.96
N VAL A 349 -7.44 -8.53 1.68
CA VAL A 349 -6.28 -9.46 1.63
C VAL A 349 -6.70 -10.89 1.93
N PHE A 350 -7.55 -11.12 2.94
CA PHE A 350 -7.98 -12.47 3.28
C PHE A 350 -8.91 -13.07 2.22
N ILE A 351 -9.91 -12.29 1.79
CA ILE A 351 -10.95 -12.75 0.85
C ILE A 351 -10.34 -13.09 -0.50
N PHE A 352 -9.61 -12.15 -1.11
CA PHE A 352 -8.99 -12.39 -2.41
C PHE A 352 -7.81 -13.36 -2.30
N GLY A 353 -7.10 -13.41 -1.17
CA GLY A 353 -6.11 -14.44 -0.89
C GLY A 353 -6.69 -15.86 -0.92
N ARG A 354 -7.89 -16.07 -0.37
CA ARG A 354 -8.61 -17.34 -0.45
C ARG A 354 -9.03 -17.67 -1.88
N ILE A 355 -9.57 -16.69 -2.62
CA ILE A 355 -10.01 -16.87 -4.02
C ILE A 355 -8.81 -17.24 -4.90
N ALA A 356 -7.74 -16.43 -4.87
CA ALA A 356 -6.53 -16.69 -5.64
C ALA A 356 -5.87 -18.01 -5.25
N GLY A 357 -5.80 -18.32 -3.96
CA GLY A 357 -5.27 -19.60 -3.47
C GLY A 357 -6.02 -20.80 -4.05
N LYS A 358 -7.36 -20.73 -4.10
CA LYS A 358 -8.20 -21.78 -4.70
C LYS A 358 -7.95 -21.92 -6.21
N ASN A 359 -7.92 -20.82 -6.95
CA ASN A 359 -7.74 -20.84 -8.41
C ASN A 359 -6.31 -21.25 -8.80
N ALA A 360 -5.30 -20.71 -8.12
CA ALA A 360 -3.90 -21.12 -8.30
C ALA A 360 -3.71 -22.61 -8.00
N ALA A 361 -4.34 -23.13 -6.93
CA ALA A 361 -4.31 -24.55 -6.60
C ALA A 361 -4.96 -25.42 -7.69
N SER A 362 -6.13 -25.05 -8.21
CA SER A 362 -6.78 -25.77 -9.31
C SER A 362 -5.87 -25.83 -10.53
N LYS A 363 -5.34 -24.68 -10.93
CA LYS A 363 -4.41 -24.57 -12.07
C LYS A 363 -3.16 -25.44 -11.88
N ALA A 364 -2.56 -25.41 -10.68
CA ALA A 364 -1.37 -26.20 -10.39
C ALA A 364 -1.61 -27.73 -10.36
N LEU A 365 -2.85 -28.18 -10.12
CA LEU A 365 -3.22 -29.59 -10.18
C LEU A 365 -3.44 -30.08 -11.61
N GLU A 366 -3.89 -29.20 -12.51
CA GLU A 366 -4.16 -29.52 -13.91
C GLU A 366 -2.90 -29.45 -14.80
N GLU A 367 -1.90 -28.66 -14.39
CA GLU A 367 -0.70 -28.42 -15.19
C GLU A 367 0.46 -29.35 -14.83
N GLU A 368 1.37 -29.57 -15.77
CA GLU A 368 2.68 -30.16 -15.49
C GLU A 368 3.73 -29.09 -15.17
N LEU A 369 4.74 -29.48 -14.40
CA LEU A 369 5.85 -28.59 -14.09
C LEU A 369 6.75 -28.48 -15.34
N VAL A 370 6.99 -27.27 -15.81
CA VAL A 370 7.85 -27.02 -16.97
C VAL A 370 9.26 -26.76 -16.48
N GLU A 371 10.27 -27.40 -17.09
CA GLU A 371 11.67 -27.09 -16.76
C GLU A 371 12.02 -25.67 -17.19
N ILE A 372 12.73 -24.94 -16.34
CA ILE A 372 13.18 -23.59 -16.65
C ILE A 372 14.46 -23.70 -17.47
N GLU A 373 14.44 -23.17 -18.69
CA GLU A 373 15.61 -23.09 -19.56
C GLU A 373 16.78 -22.39 -18.86
N LYS A 374 17.97 -23.02 -18.90
CA LYS A 374 19.19 -22.47 -18.27
C LYS A 374 19.51 -21.06 -18.75
N GLU A 375 19.26 -20.77 -20.03
CA GLU A 375 19.46 -19.45 -20.62
C GLU A 375 18.71 -18.35 -19.88
N LYS A 376 17.44 -18.59 -19.51
CA LYS A 376 16.62 -17.61 -18.77
C LYS A 376 17.18 -17.33 -17.37
N ILE A 377 17.87 -18.31 -16.79
CA ILE A 377 18.55 -18.17 -15.49
C ILE A 377 19.85 -17.38 -15.69
N SER A 378 20.69 -17.78 -16.66
CA SER A 378 21.97 -17.13 -16.95
C SER A 378 21.81 -15.64 -17.23
N VAL A 379 20.84 -15.23 -18.05
CA VAL A 379 20.59 -13.82 -18.39
C VAL A 379 20.32 -12.96 -17.14
N GLU A 380 19.57 -13.48 -16.17
CA GLU A 380 19.31 -12.72 -14.94
C GLU A 380 20.50 -12.75 -13.97
N VAL A 381 21.25 -13.86 -13.91
CA VAL A 381 22.49 -13.93 -13.13
C VAL A 381 23.52 -12.94 -13.65
N GLU A 382 23.74 -12.91 -14.97
CA GLU A 382 24.64 -11.96 -15.63
C GLU A 382 24.25 -10.51 -15.33
N ARG A 383 22.95 -10.17 -15.42
CA ARG A 383 22.46 -8.83 -15.03
C ARG A 383 22.82 -8.46 -13.58
N LEU A 384 22.67 -9.40 -12.65
CA LEU A 384 22.99 -9.15 -11.24
C LEU A 384 24.50 -9.02 -11.00
N GLU A 385 25.31 -9.81 -11.71
CA GLU A 385 26.77 -9.72 -11.67
C GLU A 385 27.28 -8.41 -12.28
N GLU A 386 26.68 -7.92 -13.37
CA GLU A 386 26.98 -6.62 -13.96
C GLU A 386 26.75 -5.47 -12.98
N ILE A 387 25.59 -5.47 -12.30
CA ILE A 387 25.26 -4.45 -11.28
C ILE A 387 26.23 -4.53 -10.10
N LEU A 388 26.59 -5.73 -9.65
CA LEU A 388 27.52 -5.91 -8.54
C LEU A 388 28.92 -5.36 -8.87
N ASN A 389 29.36 -5.51 -10.12
CA ASN A 389 30.68 -5.11 -10.58
C ASN A 389 30.74 -3.66 -11.11
N GLN A 390 29.66 -2.89 -11.02
CA GLN A 390 29.61 -1.54 -11.58
C GLN A 390 30.61 -0.60 -10.87
N PRO A 391 31.51 0.10 -11.60
CA PRO A 391 32.52 1.00 -11.02
C PRO A 391 31.89 2.36 -10.69
N GLY A 392 31.07 2.39 -9.64
CA GLY A 392 30.33 3.58 -9.21
C GLY A 392 30.99 4.37 -8.08
N LYS A 393 30.63 5.65 -7.97
CA LYS A 393 31.00 6.55 -6.86
C LYS A 393 29.79 7.22 -6.21
N GLU A 394 28.62 7.15 -6.83
CA GLU A 394 27.38 7.72 -6.30
C GLU A 394 26.94 6.99 -5.02
N SER A 395 26.39 7.76 -4.09
CA SER A 395 25.92 7.24 -2.79
C SER A 395 24.51 6.67 -2.92
N LEU A 396 24.37 5.38 -2.62
CA LEU A 396 23.07 4.68 -2.58
C LEU A 396 22.07 5.38 -1.64
N VAL A 397 22.55 5.89 -0.50
CA VAL A 397 21.72 6.57 0.50
C VAL A 397 21.20 7.90 -0.03
N GLU A 398 22.07 8.70 -0.67
CA GLU A 398 21.70 10.00 -1.23
C GLU A 398 20.72 9.85 -2.40
N VAL A 399 20.95 8.87 -3.27
CA VAL A 399 20.05 8.56 -4.39
C VAL A 399 18.68 8.12 -3.87
N GLN A 400 18.64 7.22 -2.88
CA GLN A 400 17.38 6.81 -2.24
C GLN A 400 16.67 7.99 -1.57
N GLN A 401 17.40 8.86 -0.86
CA GLN A 401 16.82 10.02 -0.21
C GLN A 401 16.21 10.98 -1.24
N LYS A 402 16.96 11.30 -2.30
CA LYS A 402 16.48 12.20 -3.36
C LYS A 402 15.22 11.64 -4.03
N LEU A 403 15.20 10.35 -4.39
CA LEU A 403 14.00 9.68 -4.90
C LEU A 403 12.80 9.87 -3.97
N ARG A 404 12.99 9.64 -2.68
CA ARG A 404 11.91 9.71 -1.70
C ARG A 404 11.39 11.12 -1.48
N GLU A 405 12.27 12.11 -1.54
CA GLU A 405 11.92 13.53 -1.47
C GLU A 405 11.18 13.97 -2.74
N THR A 406 11.65 13.58 -3.93
CA THR A 406 10.97 13.82 -5.21
C THR A 406 9.53 13.29 -5.15
N MET A 407 9.34 12.03 -4.75
CA MET A 407 8.00 11.46 -4.65
C MET A 407 7.14 12.15 -3.59
N TRP A 408 7.72 12.53 -2.44
CA TRP A 408 6.98 13.18 -1.37
C TRP A 408 6.48 14.58 -1.72
N TYR A 409 7.37 15.42 -2.24
CA TYR A 409 7.06 16.83 -2.47
C TYR A 409 6.40 17.09 -3.82
N LYS A 410 6.63 16.24 -4.83
CA LYS A 410 6.14 16.47 -6.20
C LYS A 410 5.05 15.50 -6.67
N VAL A 411 5.00 14.31 -6.09
CA VAL A 411 4.04 13.24 -6.47
C VAL A 411 3.24 12.75 -5.24
N GLY A 412 3.17 13.60 -4.22
CA GLY A 412 2.53 13.33 -2.93
C GLY A 412 1.04 13.65 -2.96
N ILE A 413 0.61 14.43 -1.97
CA ILE A 413 -0.80 14.77 -1.73
C ILE A 413 -1.29 15.89 -2.65
N VAL A 414 -0.46 16.93 -2.84
CA VAL A 414 -0.77 18.11 -3.65
C VAL A 414 0.10 18.06 -4.89
N ARG A 415 -0.52 18.13 -6.07
CA ARG A 415 0.13 17.96 -7.38
C ARG A 415 -0.31 19.07 -8.32
N ASN A 416 0.49 19.31 -9.35
CA ASN A 416 0.13 20.11 -10.52
C ASN A 416 0.98 19.67 -11.72
N GLU A 417 0.68 20.19 -12.91
CA GLU A 417 1.41 19.83 -14.14
C GLU A 417 2.92 20.07 -14.03
N GLU A 418 3.34 21.19 -13.45
CA GLU A 418 4.75 21.56 -13.27
C GLU A 418 5.49 20.55 -12.38
N SER A 419 5.03 20.36 -11.15
CA SER A 419 5.62 19.43 -10.17
C SER A 419 5.69 17.99 -10.71
N LEU A 420 4.67 17.53 -11.45
CA LEU A 420 4.66 16.19 -12.03
C LEU A 420 5.68 16.03 -13.17
N ASN A 421 5.81 17.03 -14.05
CA ASN A 421 6.83 17.03 -15.09
C ASN A 421 8.24 17.10 -14.50
N GLU A 422 8.45 17.94 -13.48
CA GLU A 422 9.71 17.99 -12.75
C GLU A 422 10.04 16.65 -12.09
N ALA A 423 9.05 15.98 -11.49
CA ALA A 423 9.25 14.67 -10.88
C ALA A 423 9.70 13.64 -11.91
N LEU A 424 9.08 13.59 -13.09
CA LEU A 424 9.48 12.70 -14.18
C LEU A 424 10.92 12.96 -14.63
N ASN A 425 11.33 14.22 -14.75
CA ASN A 425 12.70 14.59 -15.11
C ASN A 425 13.70 14.20 -14.00
N GLU A 426 13.35 14.43 -12.73
CA GLU A 426 14.19 14.02 -11.60
C GLU A 426 14.31 12.50 -11.49
N LEU A 427 13.21 11.76 -11.67
CA LEU A 427 13.21 10.29 -11.68
C LEU A 427 14.09 9.72 -12.79
N LYS A 428 14.04 10.30 -14.00
CA LYS A 428 14.95 9.95 -15.09
C LYS A 428 16.41 10.24 -14.74
N THR A 429 16.67 11.37 -14.08
CA THR A 429 18.03 11.71 -13.64
C THR A 429 18.54 10.73 -12.58
N ILE A 430 17.68 10.33 -11.64
CA ILE A 430 17.97 9.33 -10.62
C ILE A 430 18.25 7.97 -11.27
N GLU A 431 17.46 7.58 -12.30
CA GLU A 431 17.67 6.37 -13.10
C GLU A 431 19.06 6.34 -13.78
N GLU A 432 19.57 7.48 -14.24
CA GLU A 432 20.94 7.56 -14.77
C GLU A 432 22.00 7.51 -13.66
N ARG A 433 21.72 8.09 -12.49
CA ARG A 433 22.64 8.07 -11.34
C ARG A 433 22.82 6.68 -10.74
N ILE A 434 21.76 5.85 -10.69
CA ILE A 434 21.85 4.50 -10.11
C ILE A 434 22.85 3.59 -10.85
N LYS A 435 23.07 3.82 -12.16
CA LYS A 435 24.07 3.11 -12.98
C LYS A 435 25.52 3.37 -12.53
N ASN A 436 25.72 4.43 -11.74
CA ASN A 436 27.03 4.85 -11.24
C ASN A 436 27.12 4.78 -9.70
N VAL A 437 26.21 4.06 -9.04
CA VAL A 437 26.23 3.85 -7.58
C VAL A 437 27.31 2.87 -7.18
N ARG A 438 28.01 3.14 -6.09
CA ARG A 438 28.99 2.20 -5.54
C ARG A 438 28.26 1.05 -4.82
N ILE A 439 28.51 -0.19 -5.24
CA ILE A 439 28.02 -1.39 -4.58
C ILE A 439 29.18 -2.06 -3.84
N GLU A 440 29.11 -2.15 -2.51
CA GLU A 440 30.19 -2.72 -1.71
C GLU A 440 29.95 -4.19 -1.35
N ASN A 441 28.68 -4.63 -1.38
CA ASN A 441 28.26 -5.96 -0.93
C ASN A 441 26.86 -6.30 -1.48
N PHE A 442 26.42 -7.54 -1.24
CA PHE A 442 25.10 -8.02 -1.68
C PHE A 442 23.91 -7.33 -0.98
N PHE A 443 24.11 -6.75 0.20
CA PHE A 443 23.06 -5.95 0.85
C PHE A 443 22.80 -4.66 0.08
N ASP A 444 23.85 -4.00 -0.43
CA ASP A 444 23.73 -2.83 -1.30
C ASP A 444 23.10 -3.19 -2.65
N LEU A 445 23.44 -4.35 -3.22
CA LEU A 445 22.78 -4.87 -4.43
C LEU A 445 21.26 -4.96 -4.24
N VAL A 446 20.80 -5.65 -3.19
CA VAL A 446 19.35 -5.80 -2.90
C VAL A 446 18.68 -4.44 -2.74
N ARG A 447 19.34 -3.50 -2.05
CA ARG A 447 18.81 -2.14 -1.89
C ARG A 447 18.76 -1.35 -3.20
N LEU A 448 19.75 -1.51 -4.08
CA LEU A 448 19.74 -0.89 -5.41
C LEU A 448 18.58 -1.42 -6.24
N LEU A 449 18.34 -2.72 -6.24
CA LEU A 449 17.19 -3.35 -6.92
C LEU A 449 15.84 -2.84 -6.36
N GLU A 450 15.75 -2.62 -5.04
CA GLU A 450 14.58 -1.98 -4.43
C GLU A 450 14.40 -0.53 -4.89
N ILE A 451 15.49 0.22 -5.10
CA ILE A 451 15.46 1.58 -5.64
C ILE A 451 15.04 1.57 -7.11
N GLU A 452 15.53 0.64 -7.93
CA GLU A 452 15.06 0.44 -9.31
C GLU A 452 13.55 0.25 -9.35
N ASN A 453 13.02 -0.62 -8.49
CA ASN A 453 11.57 -0.84 -8.38
C ASN A 453 10.83 0.44 -8.00
N MET A 454 11.33 1.19 -7.00
CA MET A 454 10.72 2.46 -6.62
C MET A 454 10.77 3.53 -7.72
N ILE A 455 11.83 3.59 -8.54
CA ILE A 455 11.92 4.50 -9.69
C ILE A 455 10.89 4.15 -10.75
N LYS A 456 10.78 2.85 -11.11
CA LYS A 456 9.79 2.35 -12.07
C LYS A 456 8.37 2.69 -11.61
N VAL A 457 8.04 2.31 -10.38
CA VAL A 457 6.71 2.56 -9.80
C VAL A 457 6.45 4.05 -9.64
N GLY A 458 7.44 4.83 -9.19
CA GLY A 458 7.31 6.28 -9.07
C GLY A 458 7.05 6.95 -10.41
N SER A 459 7.68 6.47 -11.49
CA SER A 459 7.45 6.95 -12.85
C SER A 459 6.03 6.62 -13.30
N VAL A 460 5.56 5.39 -13.07
CA VAL A 460 4.18 4.96 -13.39
C VAL A 460 3.16 5.84 -12.66
N VAL A 461 3.33 6.06 -11.35
CA VAL A 461 2.45 6.91 -10.53
C VAL A 461 2.44 8.35 -11.05
N SER A 462 3.62 8.89 -11.37
CA SER A 462 3.76 10.26 -11.89
C SER A 462 3.10 10.43 -13.25
N MET A 463 3.29 9.47 -14.17
CA MET A 463 2.67 9.46 -15.49
C MET A 463 1.15 9.36 -15.41
N ALA A 464 0.62 8.48 -14.55
CA ALA A 464 -0.83 8.37 -14.31
C ALA A 464 -1.40 9.68 -13.75
N ALA A 465 -0.72 10.26 -12.77
CA ALA A 465 -1.13 11.50 -12.12
C ALA A 465 -1.07 12.71 -13.08
N LEU A 466 -0.12 12.72 -14.01
CA LEU A 466 0.00 13.77 -15.03
C LEU A 466 -1.10 13.63 -16.08
N HIS A 467 -1.42 12.40 -16.48
CA HIS A 467 -2.46 12.11 -17.45
C HIS A 467 -3.86 12.47 -16.95
N ARG A 468 -4.18 12.20 -15.67
CA ARG A 468 -5.44 12.58 -15.06
C ARG A 468 -5.52 14.09 -14.85
N LYS A 469 -6.42 14.75 -15.58
CA LYS A 469 -6.67 16.20 -15.51
C LYS A 469 -7.97 16.49 -14.75
N GLU A 470 -8.04 16.05 -13.50
CA GLU A 470 -9.11 16.32 -12.54
C GLU A 470 -8.57 16.13 -11.10
N SER A 471 -9.40 16.36 -10.10
CA SER A 471 -9.15 15.95 -8.71
C SER A 471 -10.25 15.00 -8.24
N ARG A 472 -9.88 13.79 -7.80
CA ARG A 472 -10.83 12.76 -7.37
C ARG A 472 -10.23 11.95 -6.22
N GLY A 473 -10.94 11.88 -5.10
CA GLY A 473 -10.53 11.10 -3.93
C GLY A 473 -9.14 11.53 -3.41
N SER A 474 -8.17 10.61 -3.41
CA SER A 474 -6.80 10.88 -2.95
C SER A 474 -5.89 11.52 -4.01
N HIS A 475 -6.35 11.62 -5.26
CA HIS A 475 -5.67 12.35 -6.33
C HIS A 475 -6.16 13.80 -6.34
N TYR A 476 -5.26 14.74 -6.08
CA TYR A 476 -5.58 16.17 -6.07
C TYR A 476 -4.57 16.97 -6.90
N ARG A 477 -5.10 17.73 -7.86
CA ARG A 477 -4.40 18.59 -8.81
C ARG A 477 -4.85 20.02 -8.57
N THR A 478 -3.93 20.93 -8.19
CA THR A 478 -4.31 22.33 -7.94
C THR A 478 -4.74 23.07 -9.22
N ASP A 479 -4.23 22.63 -10.37
CA ASP A 479 -4.55 23.12 -11.70
C ASP A 479 -5.83 22.47 -12.30
N TYR A 480 -6.34 21.40 -11.68
CA TYR A 480 -7.63 20.77 -12.01
C TYR A 480 -8.34 20.35 -10.71
N PRO A 481 -8.84 21.32 -9.90
CA PRO A 481 -9.25 21.07 -8.51
C PRO A 481 -10.60 20.33 -8.36
N GLU A 482 -11.38 20.21 -9.44
CA GLU A 482 -12.72 19.64 -9.43
C GLU A 482 -12.76 18.20 -9.93
N GLU A 483 -13.79 17.46 -9.52
CA GLU A 483 -14.13 16.16 -10.11
C GLU A 483 -14.82 16.37 -11.47
N GLU A 484 -14.39 15.65 -12.50
CA GLU A 484 -14.96 15.74 -13.84
C GLU A 484 -15.66 14.43 -14.24
N LYS A 485 -16.88 14.53 -14.78
CA LYS A 485 -17.65 13.35 -15.22
C LYS A 485 -16.93 12.52 -16.28
N GLY A 486 -16.17 13.17 -17.17
CA GLY A 486 -15.40 12.49 -18.23
C GLY A 486 -14.27 11.60 -17.71
N TRP A 487 -13.90 11.76 -16.43
CA TRP A 487 -12.83 11.02 -15.78
C TRP A 487 -13.32 9.91 -14.83
N ILE A 488 -14.60 9.55 -14.87
CA ILE A 488 -15.12 8.30 -14.28
C ILE A 488 -14.62 7.13 -15.13
N LYS A 489 -13.32 6.91 -15.07
CA LYS A 489 -12.51 6.01 -15.89
C LYS A 489 -11.29 5.57 -15.10
N ASN A 490 -10.81 4.38 -15.42
CA ASN A 490 -9.55 3.87 -14.94
C ASN A 490 -8.43 4.23 -15.90
N ILE A 491 -7.30 4.71 -15.39
CA ILE A 491 -6.07 4.83 -16.16
C ILE A 491 -5.36 3.49 -16.13
N ILE A 492 -4.98 2.99 -17.31
CA ILE A 492 -4.22 1.76 -17.50
C ILE A 492 -2.83 2.11 -18.01
N ILE A 493 -1.81 1.62 -17.31
CA ILE A 493 -0.40 1.75 -17.68
C ILE A 493 0.23 0.38 -17.83
N LEU A 494 0.90 0.13 -18.95
CA LEU A 494 1.68 -1.08 -19.18
C LEU A 494 2.88 -0.81 -20.09
N GLN A 495 3.88 -1.67 -19.99
CA GLN A 495 5.04 -1.65 -20.87
C GLN A 495 4.80 -2.52 -22.11
N LYS A 496 4.96 -1.94 -23.30
CA LYS A 496 4.93 -2.66 -24.58
C LYS A 496 6.21 -2.37 -25.36
N ASN A 497 6.98 -3.40 -25.68
CA ASN A 497 8.24 -3.29 -26.43
C ASN A 497 9.22 -2.25 -25.84
N GLY A 498 9.38 -2.25 -24.50
CA GLY A 498 10.25 -1.32 -23.79
C GLY A 498 9.73 0.12 -23.68
N LYS A 499 8.49 0.39 -24.14
CA LYS A 499 7.85 1.71 -24.03
C LYS A 499 6.63 1.65 -23.14
N THR A 500 6.48 2.66 -22.28
CA THR A 500 5.25 2.87 -21.51
C THR A 500 4.11 3.23 -22.46
N THR A 501 2.97 2.58 -22.29
CA THR A 501 1.70 2.96 -22.90
C THR A 501 0.72 3.36 -21.80
N ILE A 502 -0.03 4.43 -22.04
CA ILE A 502 -1.06 4.94 -21.14
C ILE A 502 -2.36 4.99 -21.92
N SER A 503 -3.42 4.45 -21.33
CA SER A 503 -4.77 4.48 -21.90
C SER A 503 -5.81 4.68 -20.79
N THR A 504 -7.05 4.91 -21.19
CA THR A 504 -8.18 4.96 -20.25
C THR A 504 -9.19 3.89 -20.62
N GLU A 505 -9.82 3.32 -19.60
CA GLU A 505 -10.92 2.38 -19.72
C GLU A 505 -12.12 2.89 -18.93
N ASP A 506 -13.30 2.78 -19.52
CA ASP A 506 -14.55 3.06 -18.80
C ASP A 506 -14.74 2.04 -17.67
N ILE A 507 -15.44 2.46 -16.61
CA ILE A 507 -15.75 1.58 -15.49
C ILE A 507 -16.71 0.48 -15.97
N PRO A 508 -16.42 -0.80 -15.70
CA PRO A 508 -17.32 -1.90 -16.06
C PRO A 508 -18.72 -1.66 -15.49
N THR A 509 -19.75 -1.99 -16.27
CA THR A 509 -21.15 -1.91 -15.82
C THR A 509 -21.55 -3.09 -14.95
#